data_AF-A0A6A6GQA0-F1
#
_entry.id   AF-A0A6A6GQA0-F1
#
_cell.length_a   1.000
_cell.length_b   1.000
_cell.length_c   1.000
_cell.angle_alpha   90.00
_cell.angle_beta   90.00
_cell.angle_gamma   90.00
#
_symmetry.space_group_name_H-M   'P 1'
#
loop_
_entity.id
_entity.type
_entity.pdbx_description
1 polymer ?
#
loop_
_entity_poly.entity_id
_entity_poly.type
_entity_poly.pdbx_seq_one_letter_code
_entity_poly.pdbx_strand_id
1 'polypeptide(L)'
;MLDRNVAGRTIDTAQSQESLAKLQAENDRADLARNMTRFWKEGDVYAPHDLSGAEMAKWKVTRAKGKQARDVCDNLQLNPLDHYKNFSMMSEYITEMGRIKGRSDTGLRPVNQRRMAKAIRRAVGCGLLPSVHRHPEILRIEMDRENDIMRRQRRR
;
A
#
# COMPACT_ATOMS: atom_id res chain seq x y z
N MET A 1 -20.85 52.39 31.29
CA MET A 1 -19.70 51.56 30.91
C MET A 1 -20.24 50.36 30.16
N LEU A 2 -20.07 50.30 28.84
CA LEU A 2 -20.55 49.20 28.00
C LEU A 2 -19.34 48.47 27.41
N ASP A 3 -19.30 47.15 27.63
CA ASP A 3 -18.21 46.24 27.34
C ASP A 3 -17.93 46.08 25.84
N ARG A 4 -16.75 46.55 25.40
CA ARG A 4 -16.27 46.41 24.02
C ARG A 4 -15.67 45.02 23.71
N ASN A 5 -15.81 44.05 24.61
CA ASN A 5 -15.06 42.79 24.59
C ASN A 5 -15.86 41.55 24.11
N VAL A 6 -17.15 41.70 23.80
CA VAL A 6 -18.02 40.60 23.33
C VAL A 6 -17.85 40.32 21.84
N ALA A 7 -17.60 41.36 21.03
CA ALA A 7 -17.50 41.26 19.58
C ALA A 7 -16.28 40.45 19.09
N GLY A 8 -15.15 40.49 19.80
CA GLY A 8 -13.98 39.67 19.46
C GLY A 8 -14.22 38.18 19.72
N ARG A 9 -14.85 37.85 20.85
CA ARG A 9 -15.15 36.47 21.25
C ARG A 9 -16.12 35.78 20.29
N THR A 10 -17.08 36.52 19.74
CA THR A 10 -18.03 35.97 18.74
C THR A 10 -17.35 35.63 17.41
N ILE A 11 -16.36 36.43 16.99
CA ILE A 11 -15.59 36.18 15.77
C ILE A 11 -14.72 34.93 15.95
N ASP A 12 -14.05 34.79 17.10
CA ASP A 12 -13.23 33.61 17.41
C ASP A 12 -14.07 32.32 17.48
N THR A 13 -15.29 32.39 18.05
CA THR A 13 -16.20 31.24 18.09
C THR A 13 -16.75 30.88 16.70
N ALA A 14 -17.05 31.88 15.86
CA ALA A 14 -17.53 31.64 14.51
C ALA A 14 -16.43 31.05 13.63
N GLN A 15 -15.20 31.56 13.74
CA GLN A 15 -14.02 31.01 13.06
C GLN A 15 -13.71 29.58 13.53
N SER A 16 -13.85 29.31 14.83
CA SER A 16 -13.70 27.96 15.40
C SER A 16 -14.77 27.00 14.85
N GLN A 17 -16.04 27.39 14.82
CA GLN A 17 -17.12 26.58 14.23
C GLN A 17 -16.92 26.33 12.73
N GLU A 18 -16.49 27.34 11.98
CA GLU A 18 -16.18 27.19 10.55
C GLU A 18 -14.99 26.23 10.34
N SER A 19 -13.96 26.30 11.18
CA SER A 19 -12.81 25.40 11.13
C SER A 19 -13.21 23.95 11.42
N LEU A 20 -14.09 23.72 12.40
CA LEU A 20 -14.61 22.39 12.74
C LEU A 20 -15.50 21.84 11.61
N ALA A 21 -16.33 22.68 10.99
CA ALA A 21 -17.15 22.29 9.85
C ALA A 21 -16.30 21.90 8.63
N LYS A 22 -15.20 22.61 8.37
CA LYS A 22 -14.23 22.26 7.32
C LYS A 22 -13.58 20.90 7.61
N LEU A 23 -13.13 20.66 8.83
CA LEU A 23 -12.55 19.36 9.23
C LEU A 23 -13.56 18.22 9.08
N GLN A 24 -14.82 18.45 9.46
CA GLN A 24 -15.89 17.48 9.28
C GLN A 24 -16.13 17.16 7.80
N ALA A 25 -16.22 18.19 6.94
CA ALA A 25 -16.39 18.00 5.51
C ALA A 25 -15.20 17.27 4.85
N GLU A 26 -13.97 17.49 5.33
CA GLU A 26 -12.78 16.77 4.90
C GLU A 26 -12.83 15.28 5.28
N ASN A 27 -13.28 14.97 6.49
CA ASN A 27 -13.45 13.58 6.93
C ASN A 27 -14.54 12.87 6.11
N ASP A 28 -15.69 13.52 5.92
CA ASP A 28 -16.79 12.98 5.11
C ASP A 28 -16.35 12.73 3.66
N ARG A 29 -15.58 13.67 3.09
CA ARG A 29 -14.95 13.50 1.77
C ARG A 29 -14.00 12.31 1.75
N ALA A 30 -13.17 12.13 2.77
CA ALA A 30 -12.24 11.01 2.86
C ALA A 30 -12.97 9.66 2.95
N ASP A 31 -14.06 9.60 3.70
CA ASP A 31 -14.89 8.40 3.83
C ASP A 31 -15.62 8.05 2.53
N LEU A 32 -16.18 9.05 1.85
CA LEU A 32 -16.75 8.87 0.51
C LEU A 32 -15.69 8.42 -0.51
N ALA A 33 -14.48 8.97 -0.44
CA ALA A 33 -13.38 8.58 -1.33
C ALA A 33 -12.94 7.12 -1.10
N ARG A 34 -12.96 6.61 0.14
CA ARG A 34 -12.67 5.20 0.45
C ARG A 34 -13.68 4.24 -0.16
N ASN A 35 -14.93 4.66 -0.27
CA ASN A 35 -16.01 3.89 -0.91
C ASN A 35 -15.88 3.84 -2.44
N MET A 36 -15.08 4.73 -3.02
CA MET A 36 -14.79 4.73 -4.46
C MET A 36 -13.72 3.68 -4.79
N THR A 37 -14.17 2.49 -5.19
CA THR A 37 -13.31 1.31 -5.48
C THR A 37 -12.56 1.40 -6.81
N ARG A 38 -13.05 2.19 -7.77
CA ARG A 38 -12.43 2.40 -9.10
C ARG A 38 -11.55 3.65 -9.09
N PHE A 39 -10.31 3.51 -9.56
CA PHE A 39 -9.43 4.65 -9.84
C PHE A 39 -9.54 5.00 -11.32
N TRP A 40 -10.15 6.15 -11.60
CA TRP A 40 -10.28 6.69 -12.95
C TRP A 40 -8.93 7.23 -13.45
N LYS A 41 -8.58 6.88 -14.68
CA LYS A 41 -7.42 7.46 -15.37
C LYS A 41 -7.90 8.47 -16.41
N GLU A 42 -7.01 9.40 -16.74
CA GLU A 42 -7.25 10.31 -17.86
C GLU A 42 -7.41 9.51 -19.15
N GLY A 43 -8.44 9.83 -19.94
CA GLY A 43 -8.79 9.09 -21.16
C GLY A 43 -9.74 7.90 -20.97
N ASP A 44 -10.05 7.50 -19.73
CA ASP A 44 -11.09 6.50 -19.49
C ASP A 44 -12.47 7.07 -19.85
N VAL A 45 -13.18 6.40 -20.78
CA VAL A 45 -14.56 6.72 -21.10
C VAL A 45 -15.48 6.10 -20.05
N TYR A 46 -16.52 6.84 -19.67
CA TYR A 46 -17.55 6.38 -18.74
C TYR A 46 -18.95 6.56 -19.31
N ALA A 47 -19.85 5.63 -18.97
CA ALA A 47 -21.28 5.79 -19.11
C ALA A 47 -21.90 6.05 -17.72
N PRO A 48 -23.12 6.64 -17.63
CA PRO A 48 -23.81 6.81 -16.35
C PRO A 48 -23.95 5.50 -15.55
N HIS A 49 -24.05 4.36 -16.24
CA HIS A 49 -24.11 3.04 -15.61
C HIS A 49 -22.83 2.65 -14.85
N ASP A 50 -21.65 3.14 -15.27
CA ASP A 50 -20.35 2.81 -14.65
C ASP A 50 -20.19 3.41 -13.24
N LEU A 51 -21.04 4.37 -12.89
CA LEU A 51 -21.07 5.02 -11.58
C LEU A 51 -22.01 4.31 -10.59
N SER A 52 -22.71 3.28 -11.03
CA SER A 52 -23.59 2.48 -10.17
C SER A 52 -22.80 1.68 -9.14
N GLY A 53 -23.39 1.48 -7.96
CA GLY A 53 -22.80 0.65 -6.90
C GLY A 53 -22.51 -0.79 -7.34
N ALA A 54 -23.30 -1.34 -8.27
CA ALA A 54 -23.09 -2.68 -8.82
C ALA A 54 -21.81 -2.78 -9.66
N GLU A 55 -21.53 -1.79 -10.51
CA GLU A 55 -20.29 -1.73 -11.29
C GLU A 55 -19.09 -1.51 -10.38
N MET A 56 -19.20 -0.59 -9.42
CA MET A 56 -18.16 -0.32 -8.41
C MET A 56 -17.80 -1.58 -7.60
N ALA A 57 -18.78 -2.43 -7.29
CA ALA A 57 -18.54 -3.70 -6.60
C ALA A 57 -17.64 -4.66 -7.40
N LYS A 58 -17.72 -4.66 -8.73
CA LYS A 58 -16.85 -5.50 -9.59
C LYS A 58 -15.37 -5.13 -9.42
N TRP A 59 -15.07 -3.83 -9.38
CA TRP A 59 -13.71 -3.31 -9.19
C TRP A 59 -13.13 -3.62 -7.81
N LYS A 60 -13.98 -3.77 -6.79
CA LYS A 60 -13.55 -4.18 -5.43
C LYS A 60 -12.91 -5.57 -5.45
N VAL A 61 -13.48 -6.52 -6.19
CA VAL A 61 -13.02 -7.91 -6.25
C VAL A 61 -11.71 -8.02 -7.04
N THR A 62 -11.59 -7.28 -8.15
CA THR A 62 -10.38 -7.30 -8.98
C THR A 62 -9.18 -6.75 -8.21
N ARG A 63 -9.37 -5.67 -7.43
CA ARG A 63 -8.33 -5.09 -6.58
C ARG A 63 -7.92 -6.03 -5.44
N ALA A 64 -8.89 -6.69 -4.79
CA ALA A 64 -8.59 -7.68 -3.74
C ALA A 64 -7.70 -8.81 -4.24
N LYS A 65 -7.76 -9.13 -5.54
CA LYS A 65 -6.88 -10.12 -6.13
C LYS A 65 -5.51 -9.58 -6.51
N GLY A 66 -5.30 -8.28 -6.76
CA GLY A 66 -3.99 -7.64 -6.97
C GLY A 66 -3.04 -8.34 -7.97
N LYS A 67 -3.58 -9.27 -8.76
CA LYS A 67 -2.80 -10.28 -9.47
C LYS A 67 -2.35 -9.66 -10.77
N GLN A 68 -1.04 -9.53 -10.92
CA GLN A 68 -0.46 -9.27 -12.22
C GLN A 68 -0.94 -10.36 -13.17
N ALA A 69 -1.47 -9.96 -14.33
CA ALA A 69 -2.01 -10.89 -15.31
C ALA A 69 -0.94 -11.87 -15.82
N ARG A 70 0.33 -11.46 -15.77
CA ARG A 70 1.50 -12.23 -16.17
C ARG A 70 2.53 -12.29 -15.05
N ASP A 71 3.28 -13.38 -15.05
CA ASP A 71 4.37 -13.61 -14.11
C ASP A 71 5.47 -12.55 -14.26
N VAL A 72 5.87 -11.93 -13.16
CA VAL A 72 6.93 -10.91 -13.10
C VAL A 72 8.27 -11.47 -13.58
N CYS A 73 8.60 -12.73 -13.27
CA CYS A 73 9.85 -13.35 -13.71
C CYS A 73 9.90 -13.52 -15.23
N ASP A 74 8.77 -13.86 -15.86
CA ASP A 74 8.68 -14.01 -17.31
C ASP A 74 8.71 -12.65 -18.00
N ASN A 75 8.04 -11.63 -17.44
CA ASN A 75 8.03 -10.27 -17.98
C ASN A 75 9.43 -9.63 -17.95
N LEU A 76 10.17 -9.82 -16.86
CA LEU A 76 11.52 -9.29 -16.69
C LEU A 76 12.60 -10.23 -17.22
N GLN A 77 12.21 -11.40 -17.77
CA GLN A 77 13.11 -12.43 -18.30
C GLN A 77 14.23 -12.81 -17.33
N LEU A 78 13.90 -12.89 -16.04
CA LEU A 78 14.87 -13.15 -14.97
C LEU A 78 14.80 -14.62 -14.52
N ASN A 79 15.95 -15.23 -14.24
CA ASN A 79 16.00 -16.54 -13.60
C ASN A 79 16.25 -16.40 -12.08
N PRO A 80 15.30 -16.74 -11.21
CA PRO A 80 15.44 -16.54 -9.77
C PRO A 80 16.66 -17.24 -9.16
N LEU A 81 17.10 -18.36 -9.75
CA LEU A 81 18.22 -19.15 -9.23
C LEU A 81 19.57 -18.43 -9.29
N ASP A 82 19.73 -17.53 -10.25
CA ASP A 82 20.99 -16.81 -10.47
C ASP A 82 21.09 -15.60 -9.52
N HIS A 83 19.94 -15.12 -9.02
CA HIS A 83 19.83 -13.94 -8.15
C HIS A 83 19.63 -14.27 -6.67
N TYR A 84 19.99 -15.47 -6.20
CA TYR A 84 19.84 -15.87 -4.79
C TYR A 84 20.61 -14.97 -3.80
N LYS A 85 21.63 -14.22 -4.28
CA LYS A 85 22.41 -13.26 -3.47
C LYS A 85 21.66 -11.95 -3.23
N ASN A 86 20.61 -11.65 -3.99
CA ASN A 86 19.84 -10.42 -3.84
C ASN A 86 18.79 -10.61 -2.71
N PHE A 87 19.16 -10.21 -1.50
CA PHE A 87 18.29 -10.34 -0.33
C PHE A 87 17.00 -9.52 -0.44
N SER A 88 17.02 -8.38 -1.15
CA SER A 88 15.83 -7.57 -1.39
C SER A 88 14.81 -8.33 -2.25
N MET A 89 15.27 -8.92 -3.34
CA MET A 89 14.43 -9.75 -4.20
C MET A 89 13.91 -10.98 -3.49
N MET A 90 14.76 -11.70 -2.74
CA MET A 90 14.33 -12.91 -2.01
C MET A 90 13.34 -12.58 -0.89
N SER A 91 13.51 -11.44 -0.21
CA SER A 91 12.67 -11.04 0.92
C SER A 91 11.23 -10.69 0.52
N GLU A 92 11.01 -10.28 -0.73
CA GLU A 92 9.67 -10.02 -1.26
C GLU A 92 8.82 -11.31 -1.33
N TYR A 93 9.46 -12.46 -1.52
CA TYR A 93 8.78 -13.75 -1.69
C TYR A 93 8.72 -14.61 -0.41
N ILE A 94 9.08 -14.02 0.75
CA ILE A 94 8.89 -14.61 2.07
C ILE A 94 7.87 -13.80 2.88
N THR A 95 7.22 -14.44 3.83
CA THR A 95 6.38 -13.78 4.82
C THR A 95 7.25 -13.07 5.86
N GLU A 96 6.61 -12.25 6.69
CA GLU A 96 7.28 -11.61 7.82
C GLU A 96 7.98 -12.62 8.74
N MET A 97 7.41 -13.82 8.88
CA MET A 97 7.95 -14.95 9.66
C MET A 97 8.99 -15.81 8.90
N GLY A 98 9.50 -15.34 7.75
CA GLY A 98 10.53 -16.06 6.98
C GLY A 98 10.03 -17.27 6.17
N ARG A 99 8.71 -17.52 6.11
CA ARG A 99 8.14 -18.65 5.33
C ARG A 99 8.02 -18.25 3.86
N ILE A 100 8.27 -19.16 2.93
CA ILE A 100 8.09 -18.89 1.49
C ILE A 100 6.59 -18.67 1.20
N LYS A 101 6.23 -17.55 0.56
CA LYS A 101 4.86 -17.20 0.19
C LYS A 101 4.25 -18.24 -0.77
N GLY A 102 2.93 -18.46 -0.68
CA GLY A 102 2.21 -19.40 -1.54
C GLY A 102 2.10 -18.88 -2.98
N ARG A 103 1.72 -19.76 -3.92
CA ARG A 103 1.44 -19.34 -5.31
C ARG A 103 0.30 -18.31 -5.40
N SER A 104 -0.67 -18.42 -4.50
CA SER A 104 -1.80 -17.49 -4.39
C SER A 104 -1.36 -16.04 -4.21
N ASP A 105 -0.29 -15.85 -3.44
CA ASP A 105 0.18 -14.54 -2.97
C ASP A 105 1.26 -13.99 -3.89
N THR A 106 2.14 -14.87 -4.40
CA THR A 106 3.24 -14.49 -5.30
C THR A 106 2.81 -14.28 -6.75
N GLY A 107 1.72 -14.93 -7.19
CA GLY A 107 1.24 -14.83 -8.57
C GLY A 107 2.15 -15.47 -9.63
N LEU A 108 3.24 -16.14 -9.24
CA LEU A 108 4.19 -16.73 -10.17
C LEU A 108 3.63 -17.98 -10.86
N ARG A 109 4.17 -18.30 -12.04
CA ARG A 109 3.93 -19.57 -12.73
C ARG A 109 4.52 -20.72 -11.89
N PRO A 110 3.93 -21.93 -11.87
CA PRO A 110 4.41 -23.02 -11.02
C PRO A 110 5.90 -23.36 -11.21
N VAL A 111 6.43 -23.20 -12.44
CA VAL A 111 7.85 -23.42 -12.74
C VAL A 111 8.72 -22.37 -12.05
N ASN A 112 8.39 -21.09 -12.19
CA ASN A 112 9.13 -19.98 -11.61
C ASN A 112 8.98 -19.96 -10.08
N GLN A 113 7.81 -20.32 -9.54
CA GLN A 113 7.62 -20.49 -8.10
C GLN A 113 8.59 -21.53 -7.52
N ARG A 114 8.79 -22.67 -8.20
CA ARG A 114 9.77 -23.68 -7.75
C ARG A 114 11.20 -23.18 -7.82
N ARG A 115 11.55 -22.43 -8.87
CA ARG A 115 12.87 -21.80 -9.03
C ARG A 115 13.12 -20.76 -7.94
N MET A 116 12.16 -19.88 -7.68
CA MET A 116 12.19 -18.89 -6.61
C MET A 116 12.36 -19.55 -5.25
N ALA A 117 11.53 -20.56 -4.94
CA ALA A 117 11.62 -21.27 -3.67
C ALA A 117 12.98 -21.97 -3.48
N LYS A 118 13.57 -22.50 -4.57
CA LYS A 118 14.92 -23.09 -4.54
C LYS A 118 16.00 -22.02 -4.33
N ALA A 119 15.87 -20.85 -4.94
CA ALA A 119 16.77 -19.71 -4.73
C ALA A 119 16.72 -19.21 -3.28
N ILE A 120 15.53 -19.07 -2.68
CA ILE A 120 15.37 -18.67 -1.29
C ILE A 120 15.99 -19.70 -0.34
N ARG A 121 15.71 -21.00 -0.54
CA ARG A 121 16.33 -22.06 0.27
C ARG A 121 17.86 -22.07 0.16
N ARG A 122 18.41 -21.77 -1.02
CA ARG A 122 19.85 -21.59 -1.23
C ARG A 122 20.37 -20.39 -0.44
N ALA A 123 19.71 -19.23 -0.52
CA ALA A 123 20.12 -18.03 0.21
C ALA A 123 20.13 -18.25 1.74
N VAL A 124 19.11 -18.93 2.27
CA VAL A 124 19.04 -19.31 3.70
C VAL A 124 20.15 -20.31 4.04
N GLY A 125 20.34 -21.37 3.24
CA GLY A 125 21.39 -22.36 3.49
C GLY A 125 22.81 -21.81 3.39
N CYS A 126 23.03 -20.78 2.59
CA CYS A 126 24.30 -20.05 2.51
C CYS A 126 24.49 -19.01 3.64
N GLY A 127 23.49 -18.78 4.50
CA GLY A 127 23.55 -17.77 5.56
C GLY A 127 23.37 -16.32 5.10
N LEU A 128 22.86 -16.09 3.88
CA LEU A 128 22.62 -14.75 3.33
C LEU A 128 21.25 -14.17 3.73
N LEU A 129 20.30 -15.04 4.08
CA LEU A 129 18.93 -14.65 4.43
C LEU A 129 18.51 -15.32 5.74
N PRO A 130 17.90 -14.60 6.70
CA PRO A 130 17.35 -15.19 7.91
C PRO A 130 16.17 -16.13 7.60
N SER A 131 16.03 -17.19 8.42
CA SER A 131 14.98 -18.20 8.24
C SER A 131 13.67 -17.86 8.96
N VAL A 132 13.70 -16.99 9.98
CA VAL A 132 12.57 -16.75 10.90
C VAL A 132 11.97 -15.35 10.80
N HIS A 133 12.68 -14.43 10.16
CA HIS A 133 12.23 -13.06 9.94
C HIS A 133 12.72 -12.56 8.57
N ARG A 134 12.31 -11.37 8.14
CA ARG A 134 12.86 -10.71 6.94
C ARG A 134 14.29 -10.21 7.17
N HIS A 135 15.03 -9.92 6.10
CA HIS A 135 16.40 -9.42 6.21
C HIS A 135 16.47 -8.11 7.04
N PRO A 136 17.40 -7.98 7.99
CA PRO A 136 17.43 -6.84 8.93
C PRO A 136 17.55 -5.48 8.24
N GLU A 137 18.34 -5.36 7.16
CA GLU A 137 18.45 -4.11 6.40
C GLU A 137 17.13 -3.68 5.78
N ILE A 138 16.25 -4.62 5.43
CA ILE A 138 14.93 -4.29 4.88
C ILE A 138 14.03 -3.73 5.97
N LEU A 139 14.06 -4.35 7.16
CA LEU A 139 13.32 -3.86 8.32
C LEU A 139 13.77 -2.46 8.72
N ARG A 140 15.08 -2.21 8.70
CA ARG A 140 15.66 -0.88 8.95
C ARG A 140 15.15 0.15 7.94
N ILE A 141 15.21 -0.16 6.63
CA ILE A 141 14.74 0.74 5.57
C ILE A 141 13.25 1.07 5.73
N GLU A 142 12.45 0.08 6.11
CA GLU A 142 11.02 0.27 6.37
C GLU A 142 10.77 1.18 7.57
N MET A 143 11.46 0.93 8.69
CA MET A 143 11.39 1.78 9.89
C MET A 143 11.80 3.22 9.59
N ASP A 144 12.89 3.42 8.84
CA ASP A 144 13.38 4.76 8.47
C ASP A 144 12.37 5.50 7.58
N ARG A 145 11.70 4.78 6.66
CA ARG A 145 10.64 5.32 5.81
C ARG A 145 9.42 5.74 6.64
N GLU A 146 8.98 4.92 7.58
CA GLU A 146 7.85 5.23 8.47
C GLU A 146 8.15 6.45 9.35
N ASN A 147 9.36 6.52 9.90
CA ASN A 147 9.82 7.67 10.68
C ASN A 147 9.83 8.97 9.87
N ASP A 148 10.25 8.93 8.60
CA ASP A 148 10.20 10.09 7.72
C ASP A 148 8.76 10.55 7.45
N ILE A 149 7.83 9.62 7.20
CA ILE A 149 6.41 9.95 7.02
C ILE A 149 5.84 10.63 8.26
N MET A 150 6.12 10.11 9.46
CA MET A 150 5.67 10.72 10.72
C MET A 150 6.28 12.11 10.94
N ARG A 151 7.56 12.30 10.61
CA ARG A 151 8.23 13.61 10.69
C ARG A 151 7.61 14.63 9.74
N ARG A 152 7.23 14.21 8.53
CA ARG A 152 6.55 15.08 7.55
C ARG A 152 5.15 15.47 8.00
N GLN A 153 4.40 14.55 8.61
CA GLN A 153 3.06 14.83 9.14
C GLN A 153 3.10 15.81 10.31
N ARG A 154 4.11 15.73 11.19
CA ARG A 154 4.31 16.68 12.30
C ARG A 154 4.73 18.09 11.88
N ARG A 155 5.20 18.25 10.64
CA ARG A 155 5.65 19.53 10.07
C ARG A 155 4.56 20.26 9.28
N ARG A 156 3.44 19.60 9.01
CA ARG A 156 2.23 20.21 8.43
C ARG A 156 1.30 20.58 9.57
#